data_AF-A0AAV1ED43-F1
#
_entry.id   AF-A0AAV1ED43-F1
#
_cell.length_a   1.000
_cell.length_b   1.000
_cell.length_c   1.000
_cell.angle_alpha   90.00
_cell.angle_beta   90.00
_cell.angle_gamma   90.00
#
_symmetry.space_group_name_H-M   'P 1'
#
loop_
_entity.id
_entity.type
_entity.pdbx_description
1 polymer ?
#
loop_
_entity_poly.entity_id
_entity_poly.type
_entity_poly.pdbx_seq_one_letter_code
_entity_poly.pdbx_strand_id
1 'polypeptide(L)'
;MKQLEEKALRCYAESTDHLSPDEFVKMMVVDGFFIIELLLNFTALKCSQKNNDPPQKVVTMDPLFRMEWMMSFLQRNLMLFENQLPFFVLSKLYEMIDPSGHQGIFIKKALEFFNNLFPDYGKNTRIEASQDNNIKHLLDLVHGNWSSLKLEPKADFTCNMKNLKCIGSATELAEAGIQL
;
A
#
# COMPACT_ATOMS: atom_id res chain seq x y z
N MET A 1 -12.91 17.91 5.83
CA MET A 1 -11.47 17.84 6.15
C MET A 1 -11.11 18.58 7.43
N LYS A 2 -11.43 19.87 7.61
CA LYS A 2 -11.18 20.57 8.90
C LYS A 2 -11.76 19.86 10.13
N GLN A 3 -12.96 19.29 10.01
CA GLN A 3 -13.58 18.50 11.10
C GLN A 3 -12.79 17.25 11.52
N LEU A 4 -11.86 16.77 10.70
CA LEU A 4 -11.02 15.61 10.98
C LEU A 4 -9.66 15.98 11.59
N GLU A 5 -9.32 17.27 11.60
CA GLU A 5 -8.02 17.79 12.00
C GLU A 5 -7.61 17.32 13.40
N GLU A 6 -8.41 17.62 14.42
CA GLU A 6 -8.10 17.28 15.81
C GLU A 6 -7.93 15.77 16.02
N LYS A 7 -8.73 14.96 15.32
CA LYS A 7 -8.62 13.50 15.35
C LYS A 7 -7.33 13.04 14.67
N ALA A 8 -6.95 13.64 13.55
CA ALA A 8 -5.75 13.29 12.82
C ALA A 8 -4.48 13.71 13.57
N LEU A 9 -4.49 14.88 14.23
CA LEU A 9 -3.39 15.35 15.07
C LEU A 9 -3.06 14.33 16.17
N ARG A 10 -4.07 13.72 16.80
CA ARG A 10 -3.88 12.66 17.80
C ARG A 10 -3.23 11.37 17.28
N CYS A 11 -3.09 11.21 15.96
CA CYS A 11 -2.40 10.06 15.37
C CYS A 11 -0.88 10.27 15.23
N TYR A 12 -0.40 11.51 15.38
CA TYR A 12 1.03 11.83 15.28
C TYR A 12 1.64 11.87 16.68
N ALA A 13 2.83 11.25 16.82
CA ALA A 13 3.56 11.24 18.07
C ALA A 13 4.30 12.55 18.34
N GLU A 14 4.77 13.21 17.27
CA GLU A 14 5.46 14.49 17.33
C GLU A 14 4.47 15.65 17.22
N SER A 15 4.79 16.78 17.87
CA SER A 15 3.94 17.96 17.78
C SER A 15 4.07 18.62 16.40
N THR A 16 2.93 19.00 15.85
CA THR A 16 2.85 19.75 14.59
C THR A 16 2.76 21.25 14.84
N ASP A 17 3.34 21.74 15.95
CA ASP A 17 3.20 23.14 16.42
C ASP A 17 3.78 24.17 15.43
N HIS A 18 4.61 23.71 14.49
CA HIS A 18 5.18 24.50 13.41
C HIS A 18 4.21 24.72 12.23
N LEU A 19 3.07 24.02 12.19
CA LEU A 19 2.04 24.15 11.16
C LEU A 19 0.81 24.84 11.75
N SER A 20 0.24 25.79 10.99
CA SER A 20 -1.12 26.24 11.29
C SER A 20 -2.14 25.11 11.01
N PRO A 21 -3.33 25.15 11.65
CA PRO A 21 -4.44 24.24 11.36
C PRO A 21 -4.73 24.07 9.86
N ASP A 22 -4.73 25.18 9.12
CA ASP A 22 -5.01 25.18 7.69
C ASP A 22 -3.88 24.55 6.86
N GLU A 23 -2.61 24.74 7.26
CA GLU A 23 -1.47 24.09 6.62
C GLU A 23 -1.45 22.59 6.87
N PHE A 24 -1.73 22.16 8.10
CA PHE A 24 -1.83 20.74 8.45
C PHE A 24 -2.96 20.05 7.67
N VAL A 25 -4.14 20.66 7.61
CA VAL A 25 -5.26 20.15 6.81
C VAL A 25 -4.90 20.12 5.33
N LYS A 26 -4.23 21.15 4.82
CA LYS A 26 -3.76 21.19 3.43
C LYS A 26 -2.78 20.06 3.12
N MET A 27 -1.80 19.82 3.98
CA MET A 27 -0.84 18.71 3.86
C MET A 27 -1.58 17.37 3.75
N MET A 28 -2.47 17.06 4.69
CA MET A 28 -3.26 15.82 4.65
C MET A 28 -4.10 15.67 3.37
N VAL A 29 -4.69 16.77 2.89
CA VAL A 29 -5.52 16.75 1.68
C VAL A 29 -4.67 16.51 0.44
N VAL A 30 -3.58 17.25 0.28
CA VAL A 30 -2.69 17.15 -0.89
C VAL A 30 -2.06 15.77 -0.94
N ASP A 31 -1.47 15.31 0.16
CA ASP A 31 -0.79 14.02 0.23
C ASP A 31 -1.80 12.88 0.12
N GLY A 32 -2.99 13.02 0.71
CA GLY A 32 -4.05 12.04 0.64
C GLY A 32 -4.61 11.87 -0.77
N PHE A 33 -4.84 12.97 -1.50
CA PHE A 33 -5.24 12.90 -2.90
C PHE A 33 -4.16 12.29 -3.79
N PHE A 34 -2.88 12.65 -3.57
CA PHE A 34 -1.77 12.03 -4.28
C PHE A 34 -1.77 10.51 -4.12
N ILE A 35 -1.91 10.00 -2.89
CA ILE A 35 -1.99 8.56 -2.63
C ILE A 35 -3.19 7.95 -3.35
N ILE A 36 -4.37 8.55 -3.25
CA ILE A 36 -5.59 8.00 -3.86
C ILE A 36 -5.49 7.95 -5.38
N GLU A 37 -5.02 9.04 -6.00
CA GLU A 37 -4.78 9.11 -7.44
C GLU A 37 -3.78 8.06 -7.90
N LEU A 38 -2.66 7.91 -7.17
CA LEU A 38 -1.66 6.90 -7.42
C LEU A 38 -2.26 5.48 -7.44
N LEU A 39 -3.07 5.15 -6.42
CA LEU A 39 -3.73 3.85 -6.30
C LEU A 39 -4.75 3.59 -7.43
N LEU A 40 -5.55 4.61 -7.77
CA LEU A 40 -6.56 4.50 -8.82
C LEU A 40 -5.93 4.30 -10.19
N ASN A 41 -4.93 5.11 -10.53
CA ASN A 41 -4.23 5.06 -11.81
C ASN A 41 -3.46 3.74 -11.97
N PHE A 42 -2.77 3.29 -10.91
CA PHE A 42 -2.08 2.00 -10.93
C PHE A 42 -3.04 0.83 -11.19
N THR A 43 -4.19 0.83 -10.51
CA THR A 43 -5.21 -0.21 -10.70
C THR A 43 -5.77 -0.19 -12.12
N ALA A 44 -6.08 1.01 -12.65
CA ALA A 44 -6.58 1.17 -14.01
C ALA A 44 -5.58 0.62 -15.05
N LEU A 45 -4.29 0.92 -14.90
CA LEU A 45 -3.23 0.39 -15.78
C LEU A 45 -3.12 -1.13 -15.71
N LYS A 46 -3.12 -1.71 -14.50
CA LYS A 46 -3.11 -3.18 -14.32
C LYS A 46 -4.31 -3.83 -15.00
N CYS A 47 -5.50 -3.24 -14.91
CA CYS A 47 -6.70 -3.75 -15.56
C CYS A 47 -6.61 -3.67 -17.09
N SER A 48 -6.18 -2.54 -17.66
CA SER A 48 -5.98 -2.42 -19.12
C SER A 48 -4.99 -3.44 -19.65
N GLN A 49 -3.88 -3.66 -18.95
CA GLN A 49 -2.88 -4.68 -19.34
C GLN A 49 -3.45 -6.10 -19.31
N LYS A 50 -4.28 -6.45 -18.31
CA LYS A 50 -4.92 -7.77 -18.22
C LYS A 50 -5.93 -8.02 -19.33
N ASN A 51 -6.66 -6.98 -19.75
CA ASN A 51 -7.71 -7.08 -20.76
C ASN A 51 -7.19 -6.89 -22.20
N ASN A 52 -5.88 -6.62 -22.39
CA ASN A 52 -5.30 -6.19 -23.66
C ASN A 52 -5.93 -4.89 -24.22
N ASP A 53 -6.54 -4.08 -23.36
CA ASP A 53 -7.10 -2.79 -23.74
C ASP A 53 -5.99 -1.73 -23.81
N PRO A 54 -6.05 -0.78 -24.76
CA PRO A 54 -5.12 0.34 -24.76
C PRO A 54 -5.28 1.13 -23.45
N PRO A 55 -4.20 1.33 -22.67
CA PRO A 55 -4.29 2.07 -21.42
C PRO A 55 -4.71 3.52 -21.68
N GLN A 56 -5.43 4.12 -20.73
CA GLN A 56 -5.93 5.49 -20.88
C GLN A 56 -4.78 6.44 -21.22
N LYS A 57 -4.96 7.25 -22.28
CA LYS A 57 -3.94 8.17 -22.79
C LYS A 57 -3.43 9.15 -21.72
N VAL A 58 -4.28 9.54 -20.77
CA VAL A 58 -3.88 10.42 -19.65
C VAL A 58 -2.89 9.71 -18.71
N VAL A 59 -3.23 8.51 -18.24
CA VAL A 59 -2.40 7.75 -17.30
C VAL A 59 -1.08 7.30 -17.93
N THR A 60 -1.09 6.96 -19.22
CA THR A 60 0.14 6.60 -19.93
C THR A 60 1.08 7.77 -20.16
N MET A 61 0.62 9.03 -20.13
CA MET A 61 1.49 10.19 -20.34
C MET A 61 2.17 10.67 -19.08
N ASP A 62 1.68 10.25 -17.91
CA ASP A 62 2.32 10.56 -16.64
C ASP A 62 3.66 9.78 -16.51
N PRO A 63 4.80 10.48 -16.39
CA PRO A 63 6.12 9.86 -16.24
C PRO A 63 6.20 8.90 -15.05
N LEU A 64 5.41 9.13 -13.99
CA LEU A 64 5.41 8.29 -12.79
C LEU A 64 5.11 6.83 -13.12
N PHE A 65 4.18 6.58 -14.05
CA PHE A 65 3.73 5.23 -14.40
C PHE A 65 4.48 4.61 -15.58
N ARG A 66 5.37 5.36 -16.23
CA ARG A 66 6.25 4.83 -17.30
C ARG A 66 7.49 4.15 -16.77
N MET A 67 7.89 4.48 -15.54
CA MET A 67 9.14 4.04 -14.95
C MET A 67 8.86 2.97 -13.89
N GLU A 68 9.18 1.70 -14.19
CA GLU A 68 8.95 0.59 -13.25
C GLU A 68 9.67 0.78 -11.91
N TRP A 69 10.88 1.35 -11.93
CA TRP A 69 11.63 1.68 -10.73
C TRP A 69 10.95 2.76 -9.89
N MET A 70 10.18 3.67 -10.50
CA MET A 70 9.44 4.73 -9.80
C MET A 70 8.31 4.13 -8.97
N MET A 71 7.57 3.15 -9.49
CA MET A 71 6.54 2.45 -8.72
C MET A 71 7.15 1.75 -7.51
N SER A 72 8.27 1.05 -7.71
CA SER A 72 9.00 0.41 -6.61
C SER A 72 9.50 1.41 -5.57
N PHE A 73 9.96 2.58 -6.01
CA PHE A 73 10.39 3.67 -5.13
C PHE A 73 9.21 4.23 -4.34
N LEU A 74 8.09 4.59 -4.99
CA LEU A 74 6.90 5.12 -4.34
C LEU A 74 6.31 4.13 -3.34
N GLN A 75 6.24 2.85 -3.68
CA GLN A 75 5.79 1.80 -2.76
C GLN A 75 6.64 1.78 -1.48
N ARG A 76 7.98 1.83 -1.60
CA ARG A 76 8.87 1.86 -0.44
C ARG A 76 8.72 3.14 0.37
N ASN A 77 8.60 4.30 -0.28
CA ASN A 77 8.40 5.59 0.40
C ASN A 77 7.09 5.59 1.19
N LEU A 78 5.99 5.11 0.62
CA LEU A 78 4.70 5.03 1.30
C LEU A 78 4.65 4.00 2.43
N MET A 79 5.66 3.14 2.57
CA MET A 79 5.81 2.22 3.69
C MET A 79 6.67 2.79 4.84
N LEU A 80 7.25 3.98 4.67
CA LEU A 80 7.96 4.67 5.74
C LEU A 80 6.97 5.21 6.78
N PHE A 81 7.34 5.19 8.06
CA PHE A 81 6.49 5.68 9.15
C PHE A 81 6.22 7.18 9.03
N GLU A 82 7.20 7.92 8.53
CA GLU A 82 7.15 9.36 8.30
C GLU A 82 6.13 9.76 7.22
N ASN A 83 5.84 8.85 6.28
CA ASN A 83 4.91 9.09 5.18
C ASN A 83 3.50 8.53 5.44
N GLN A 84 3.18 8.16 6.70
CA GLN A 84 1.86 7.64 7.03
C GLN A 84 0.85 8.76 7.23
N LEU A 85 -0.26 8.65 6.50
CA LEU A 85 -1.50 9.36 6.82
C LEU A 85 -2.44 8.44 7.61
N PRO A 86 -3.23 8.98 8.56
CA PRO A 86 -4.26 8.21 9.21
C PRO A 86 -5.26 7.67 8.17
N PHE A 87 -5.57 6.37 8.25
CA PHE A 87 -6.36 5.70 7.22
C PHE A 87 -7.76 6.29 7.06
N PHE A 88 -8.37 6.75 8.16
CA PHE A 88 -9.70 7.38 8.10
C PHE A 88 -9.71 8.69 7.29
N VAL A 89 -8.57 9.40 7.19
CA VAL A 89 -8.41 10.58 6.32
C VAL A 89 -8.46 10.13 4.86
N LEU A 90 -7.71 9.09 4.51
CA LEU A 90 -7.72 8.50 3.17
C LEU A 90 -9.10 7.96 2.79
N SER A 91 -9.76 7.23 3.70
CA SER A 91 -11.12 6.73 3.50
C SER A 91 -12.10 7.88 3.24
N LYS A 92 -12.01 8.98 4.00
CA LYS A 92 -12.92 10.12 3.79
C LYS A 92 -12.65 10.82 2.46
N LEU A 93 -11.39 11.00 2.09
CA LEU A 93 -11.03 11.59 0.79
C LEU A 93 -11.51 10.69 -0.36
N TYR A 94 -11.37 9.37 -0.24
CA TYR A 94 -11.85 8.43 -1.24
C TYR A 94 -13.37 8.47 -1.40
N GLU A 95 -14.11 8.50 -0.28
CA GLU A 95 -15.58 8.65 -0.25
C GLU A 95 -16.03 9.94 -0.96
N MET A 96 -15.24 11.02 -0.90
CA MET A 96 -15.57 12.27 -1.60
C MET A 96 -15.38 12.17 -3.12
N ILE A 97 -14.47 11.33 -3.61
CA ILE A 97 -14.24 11.10 -5.04
C ILE A 97 -15.28 10.13 -5.60
N ASP A 98 -15.55 9.05 -4.88
CA ASP A 98 -16.50 8.01 -5.24
C ASP A 98 -17.43 7.74 -4.05
N PRO A 99 -18.54 8.49 -3.92
CA PRO A 99 -19.51 8.31 -2.85
C PRO A 99 -20.22 6.95 -2.88
N SER A 100 -20.24 6.30 -4.05
CA SER A 100 -20.73 4.92 -4.21
C SER A 100 -19.67 3.87 -3.87
N GLY A 101 -18.42 4.29 -3.72
CA GLY A 101 -17.26 3.45 -3.49
C GLY A 101 -17.25 2.90 -2.06
N HIS A 102 -17.48 1.60 -1.93
CA HIS A 102 -17.28 0.91 -0.66
C HIS A 102 -15.82 1.00 -0.20
N GLN A 103 -15.58 1.22 1.10
CA GLN A 103 -14.25 1.21 1.70
C GLN A 103 -13.44 -0.05 1.35
N GLY A 104 -14.12 -1.20 1.16
CA GLY A 104 -13.48 -2.44 0.72
C GLY A 104 -12.85 -2.35 -0.68
N ILE A 105 -13.39 -1.54 -1.59
CA ILE A 105 -12.80 -1.28 -2.91
C ILE A 105 -11.50 -0.48 -2.75
N PHE A 106 -11.49 0.53 -1.88
CA PHE A 106 -10.28 1.31 -1.59
C PHE A 106 -9.19 0.43 -0.97
N ILE A 107 -9.54 -0.37 0.03
CA ILE A 107 -8.63 -1.35 0.66
C ILE A 107 -8.06 -2.30 -0.39
N LYS A 108 -8.91 -2.85 -1.26
CA LYS A 108 -8.48 -3.76 -2.32
C LYS A 108 -7.47 -3.09 -3.26
N LYS A 109 -7.73 -1.85 -3.70
CA LYS A 109 -6.80 -1.09 -4.55
C LYS A 109 -5.46 -0.84 -3.85
N ALA A 110 -5.48 -0.48 -2.57
CA ALA A 110 -4.26 -0.31 -1.78
C ALA A 110 -3.45 -1.62 -1.69
N LEU A 111 -4.09 -2.73 -1.36
CA LEU A 111 -3.43 -4.03 -1.27
C LEU A 111 -2.90 -4.51 -2.63
N GLU A 112 -3.62 -4.25 -3.73
CA GLU A 112 -3.15 -4.53 -5.10
C GLU A 112 -1.94 -3.68 -5.51
N PHE A 113 -1.85 -2.44 -5.01
CA PHE A 113 -0.70 -1.56 -5.23
C PHE A 113 0.55 -2.09 -4.54
N PHE A 114 0.45 -2.51 -3.27
CA PHE A 114 1.61 -3.01 -2.51
C PHE A 114 1.94 -4.48 -2.76
N ASN A 115 1.26 -5.13 -3.70
CA ASN A 115 1.29 -6.58 -3.83
C ASN A 115 2.63 -7.20 -4.23
N ASN A 116 3.50 -6.40 -4.83
CA ASN A 116 4.79 -6.86 -5.31
C ASN A 116 5.93 -6.54 -4.33
N LEU A 117 5.63 -5.94 -3.17
CA LEU A 117 6.63 -5.63 -2.15
C LEU A 117 7.15 -6.88 -1.41
N PHE A 118 6.38 -7.97 -1.38
CA PHE A 118 6.75 -9.18 -0.64
C PHE A 118 6.67 -10.42 -1.54
N PRO A 119 7.70 -11.30 -1.56
CA PRO A 119 7.84 -12.41 -2.51
C PRO A 119 6.66 -13.38 -2.62
N ASP A 120 5.84 -13.53 -1.57
CA ASP A 120 4.71 -14.48 -1.51
C ASP A 120 3.31 -13.82 -1.55
N TYR A 121 3.24 -12.50 -1.68
CA TYR A 121 2.00 -11.74 -1.50
C TYR A 121 0.97 -11.96 -2.65
N GLY A 122 1.42 -12.46 -3.80
CA GLY A 122 0.63 -12.48 -5.04
C GLY A 122 0.01 -13.81 -5.48
N LYS A 123 0.19 -14.93 -4.77
CA LYS A 123 -0.19 -16.25 -5.32
C LYS A 123 -1.52 -16.84 -4.85
N ASN A 124 -2.11 -16.40 -3.75
CA ASN A 124 -3.38 -16.98 -3.23
C ASN A 124 -4.14 -16.05 -2.26
N THR A 125 -3.94 -14.74 -2.35
CA THR A 125 -4.60 -13.77 -1.47
C THR A 125 -6.08 -13.65 -1.86
N ARG A 126 -6.97 -14.32 -1.11
CA ARG A 126 -8.32 -13.80 -0.98
C ARG A 126 -8.18 -12.47 -0.24
N ILE A 127 -8.18 -11.38 -0.99
CA ILE A 127 -8.33 -10.04 -0.42
C ILE A 127 -9.77 -9.97 0.10
N GLU A 128 -10.00 -10.60 1.25
CA GLU A 128 -11.19 -10.35 2.04
C GLU A 128 -10.93 -9.01 2.68
N ALA A 129 -11.45 -7.96 2.05
CA ALA A 129 -11.48 -6.65 2.67
C ALA A 129 -12.29 -6.79 3.96
N SER A 130 -11.62 -7.08 5.07
CA SER A 130 -12.24 -6.90 6.37
C SER A 130 -12.63 -5.42 6.41
N GLN A 131 -13.91 -5.16 6.69
CA GLN A 131 -14.36 -3.81 7.05
C GLN A 131 -13.84 -3.47 8.46
N ASP A 132 -12.60 -3.86 8.76
CA ASP A 132 -12.05 -3.72 10.08
C ASP A 132 -11.90 -2.23 10.34
N ASN A 133 -12.69 -1.74 11.28
CA ASN A 133 -12.80 -0.32 11.61
C ASN A 133 -11.51 0.20 12.28
N ASN A 134 -10.48 -0.63 12.42
CA ASN A 134 -9.28 -0.34 13.19
C ASN A 134 -8.00 -0.17 12.36
N ILE A 135 -8.08 -0.12 11.03
CA ILE A 135 -6.91 0.18 10.19
C ILE A 135 -6.38 1.58 10.55
N LYS A 136 -5.13 1.66 11.01
CA LYS A 136 -4.53 2.92 11.45
C LYS A 136 -3.98 3.75 10.30
N HIS A 137 -3.26 3.11 9.37
CA HIS A 137 -2.60 3.74 8.22
C HIS A 137 -2.26 2.68 7.16
N LEU A 138 -1.69 3.07 6.01
CA LEU A 138 -1.41 2.14 4.90
C LEU A 138 -0.43 1.02 5.28
N LEU A 139 0.63 1.33 6.01
CA LEU A 139 1.58 0.34 6.49
C LEU A 139 0.91 -0.69 7.42
N ASP A 140 0.01 -0.26 8.30
CA ASP A 140 -0.76 -1.14 9.18
C ASP A 140 -1.66 -2.08 8.37
N LEU A 141 -2.33 -1.56 7.33
CA LEU A 141 -3.11 -2.36 6.40
C LEU A 141 -2.27 -3.45 5.71
N VAL A 142 -1.12 -3.07 5.15
CA VAL A 142 -0.23 -4.00 4.45
C VAL A 142 0.34 -5.04 5.40
N HIS A 143 0.76 -4.62 6.61
CA HIS A 143 1.30 -5.49 7.64
C HIS A 143 0.25 -6.48 8.18
N GLY A 144 -0.98 -6.02 8.44
CA GLY A 144 -2.08 -6.86 8.89
C GLY A 144 -2.42 -7.92 7.85
N ASN A 145 -2.57 -7.52 6.58
CA ASN A 145 -2.82 -8.46 5.48
C ASN A 145 -1.69 -9.49 5.34
N TRP A 146 -0.42 -9.06 5.43
CA TRP A 146 0.73 -9.97 5.37
C TRP A 146 0.81 -10.95 6.54
N SER A 147 0.51 -10.48 7.76
CA SER A 147 0.57 -11.29 8.97
C SER A 147 -0.51 -12.37 8.96
N SER A 148 -1.73 -12.03 8.51
CA SER A 148 -2.83 -13.00 8.35
C SER A 148 -2.50 -14.10 7.33
N LEU A 149 -1.70 -13.79 6.29
CA LEU A 149 -1.26 -14.79 5.31
C LEU A 149 -0.28 -15.81 5.89
N LYS A 150 0.47 -15.45 6.94
CA LYS A 150 1.38 -16.38 7.63
C LYS A 150 0.65 -17.35 8.56
N LEU A 151 -0.59 -17.06 8.95
CA LEU A 151 -1.37 -17.87 9.88
C LEU A 151 -2.16 -19.01 9.22
N GLU A 152 -2.24 -19.08 7.89
CA GLU A 152 -2.76 -20.24 7.18
C GLU A 152 -1.62 -21.27 7.01
N PRO A 153 -1.59 -22.37 7.79
CA PRO A 153 -0.59 -23.41 7.58
C PRO A 153 -1.02 -24.20 6.34
N LYS A 154 -0.59 -23.76 5.16
CA LYS A 154 -0.56 -24.66 4.01
C LYS A 154 0.60 -25.62 4.22
N ALA A 155 0.26 -26.84 4.60
CA ALA A 155 1.12 -27.99 4.41
C ALA A 155 1.68 -27.96 2.98
N ASP A 156 2.97 -28.29 2.86
CA ASP A 156 3.78 -28.33 1.65
C ASP A 156 4.38 -26.99 1.19
N PHE A 157 5.29 -26.45 2.00
CA PHE A 157 6.33 -25.53 1.55
C PHE A 157 7.32 -26.26 0.61
N THR A 158 6.96 -26.40 -0.66
CA THR A 158 7.96 -26.44 -1.73
C THR A 158 8.00 -25.05 -2.37
N CYS A 159 8.94 -24.23 -1.92
CA CYS A 159 9.22 -22.96 -2.55
C CYS A 159 9.72 -23.25 -3.98
N ASN A 160 8.85 -23.13 -4.98
CA ASN A 160 9.25 -23.18 -6.39
C ASN A 160 9.88 -21.83 -6.75
N MET A 161 11.07 -21.65 -6.20
CA MET A 161 11.97 -20.50 -6.29
C MET A 161 12.71 -20.53 -7.63
N LYS A 162 11.99 -20.45 -8.76
CA LYS A 162 12.67 -20.50 -10.05
C LYS A 162 13.42 -19.21 -10.40
N ASN A 163 13.04 -18.06 -9.83
CA ASN A 163 13.57 -16.76 -10.31
C ASN A 163 14.13 -15.79 -9.26
N LEU A 164 14.17 -16.13 -7.97
CA LEU A 164 14.92 -15.35 -6.97
C LEU A 164 15.59 -16.34 -6.03
N LYS A 165 16.86 -16.66 -6.25
CA LYS A 165 17.66 -17.39 -5.26
C LYS A 165 17.71 -16.53 -3.99
N CYS A 166 16.80 -16.77 -3.06
CA CYS A 166 16.95 -16.21 -1.73
C CYS A 166 18.20 -16.85 -1.14
N ILE A 167 19.12 -16.01 -0.69
CA ILE A 167 20.24 -16.48 0.11
C ILE A 167 19.62 -17.12 1.37
N GLY A 168 20.06 -18.32 1.73
CA GLY A 168 19.60 -19.00 2.94
C GLY A 168 19.74 -18.10 4.16
N SER A 169 18.92 -18.33 5.19
CA SER A 169 19.10 -17.66 6.48
C SER A 169 20.53 -17.86 7.01
N ALA A 170 21.01 -16.98 7.88
CA ALA A 170 22.35 -17.08 8.45
C ALA A 170 22.62 -18.46 9.08
N THR A 171 21.58 -19.07 9.67
CA THR A 171 21.62 -20.44 10.20
C THR A 171 21.80 -21.47 9.11
N GLU A 172 20.99 -21.42 8.04
CA GLU A 172 21.09 -22.37 6.91
C GLU A 172 22.42 -22.25 6.16
N LEU A 173 22.98 -21.04 6.05
CA LEU A 173 24.30 -20.83 5.45
C LEU A 173 25.40 -21.40 6.34
N ALA A 174 25.32 -21.20 7.66
CA ALA A 174 26.27 -21.77 8.61
C ALA A 174 26.20 -23.30 8.62
N GLU A 175 24.99 -23.88 8.57
CA GLU A 175 24.77 -25.32 8.45
C GLU A 175 25.26 -25.89 7.11
N ALA A 176 25.17 -25.11 6.03
CA ALA A 176 25.78 -25.44 4.74
C ALA A 176 27.31 -25.27 4.70
N GLY A 177 27.95 -24.92 5.83
CA GLY A 177 29.39 -24.78 5.96
C GLY A 177 29.95 -23.46 5.39
N ILE A 178 29.09 -22.50 5.09
CA ILE A 178 29.50 -21.16 4.65
C ILE A 178 29.82 -20.34 5.91
N GLN A 179 31.09 -19.96 6.04
CA GLN A 179 31.53 -19.03 7.10
C GLN A 179 31.07 -17.61 6.75
N LEU A 180 30.29 -17.00 7.64
CA LEU A 180 29.85 -15.60 7.58
C LEU A 180 30.93 -14.64 8.09
#